data_AF-A0A5K7ZG56-F1
#
_entry.id   AF-A0A5K7ZG56-F1
#
_cell.length_a   1.000
_cell.length_b   1.000
_cell.length_c   1.000
_cell.angle_alpha   90.00
_cell.angle_beta   90.00
_cell.angle_gamma   90.00
#
_symmetry.space_group_name_H-M   'P 1'
#
loop_
_entity.id
_entity.type
_entity.pdbx_description
1 polymer ?
#
loop_
_entity_poly.entity_id
_entity_poly.type
_entity_poly.pdbx_seq_one_letter_code
_entity_poly.pdbx_strand_id
1 'polypeptide(L)'
;MLYGRYEFRCRFQSDARLPLYKGSTIRGAFGHAFKSVVCILKHQACETCLLKSQCIYTKVFETHLAGSPPAGMRIADVPHPFVIRPPLTTRMAFKKGDIFVFSLLLFGDVNHQLPYFFIRILERMGNLGIGKKINDRTGRFTMETVSHNGRIVYSQEDQKLRMDEDLPRLTLSTPPEKANSRNRVMIQLNTPLRLKFKTDMPPSFPFIFSQELCFAGSPPY
;
A
#
# COMPACT_ATOMS: atom_id res chain seq x y z
N MET A 1 -15.25 -6.89 7.91
CA MET A 1 -14.93 -6.15 6.67
C MET A 1 -14.17 -7.07 5.71
N LEU A 2 -14.45 -7.05 4.40
CA LEU A 2 -13.67 -7.85 3.45
C LEU A 2 -12.19 -7.46 3.49
N TYR A 3 -11.32 -8.46 3.41
CA TYR A 3 -9.88 -8.29 3.49
C TYR A 3 -9.19 -9.15 2.44
N GLY A 4 -8.29 -8.54 1.68
CA GLY A 4 -7.44 -9.26 0.74
C GLY A 4 -5.98 -8.86 0.93
N ARG A 5 -5.08 -9.83 0.94
CA ARG A 5 -3.63 -9.61 0.99
C ARG A 5 -3.00 -10.11 -0.30
N TYR A 6 -2.54 -9.19 -1.13
CA TYR A 6 -1.89 -9.48 -2.40
C TYR A 6 -0.41 -9.17 -2.31
N GLU A 7 0.44 -10.13 -2.61
CA GLU A 7 1.89 -9.96 -2.64
C GLU A 7 2.39 -10.03 -4.08
N PHE A 8 3.13 -9.01 -4.48
CA PHE A 8 3.64 -8.84 -5.82
C PHE A 8 5.12 -9.13 -5.82
N ARG A 9 5.53 -10.12 -6.60
CA ARG A 9 6.93 -10.39 -6.87
C ARG A 9 7.30 -9.75 -8.20
N CYS A 10 8.25 -8.83 -8.17
CA CYS A 10 8.68 -8.08 -9.34
C CYS A 10 10.18 -8.27 -9.57
N ARG A 11 10.60 -8.13 -10.83
CA ARG A 11 12.01 -8.14 -11.24
C ARG A 11 12.37 -6.85 -11.97
N PHE A 12 13.45 -6.21 -11.53
CA PHE A 12 13.97 -5.02 -12.21
C PHE A 12 14.51 -5.36 -13.59
N GLN A 13 14.11 -4.57 -14.59
CA GLN A 13 14.58 -4.66 -15.98
C GLN A 13 15.66 -3.62 -16.30
N SER A 14 15.85 -2.66 -15.40
CA SER A 14 16.93 -1.67 -15.42
C SER A 14 17.42 -1.41 -14.00
N ASP A 15 18.57 -0.78 -13.88
CA ASP A 15 19.04 -0.30 -12.58
C ASP A 15 18.04 0.70 -11.99
N ALA A 16 17.93 0.70 -10.66
CA ALA A 16 16.96 1.50 -9.93
C ALA A 16 17.58 2.02 -8.63
N ARG A 17 17.26 3.27 -8.29
CA ARG A 17 17.62 3.87 -7.00
C ARG A 17 16.37 4.27 -6.24
N LEU A 18 16.03 3.51 -5.21
CA LEU A 18 14.90 3.74 -4.33
C LEU A 18 15.35 4.47 -3.05
N PRO A 19 14.47 5.26 -2.41
CA PRO A 19 14.74 5.77 -1.08
C PRO A 19 14.88 4.64 -0.06
N LEU A 20 15.44 4.98 1.12
CA LEU A 20 15.54 4.07 2.26
C LEU A 20 14.16 3.45 2.57
N TYR A 21 13.14 4.30 2.73
CA TYR A 21 11.74 3.91 2.92
C TYR A 21 10.97 3.97 1.60
N LYS A 22 10.54 2.81 1.10
CA LYS A 22 10.03 2.66 -0.26
C LYS A 22 8.53 2.93 -0.40
N GLY A 23 7.81 3.03 0.72
CA GLY A 23 6.34 3.15 0.74
C GLY A 23 5.79 4.32 -0.07
N SER A 24 6.38 5.52 0.05
CA SER A 24 5.95 6.71 -0.70
C SER A 24 6.19 6.56 -2.20
N THR A 25 7.33 6.00 -2.61
CA THR A 25 7.64 5.74 -4.02
C THR A 25 6.70 4.72 -4.64
N ILE A 26 6.46 3.60 -3.96
CA ILE A 26 5.53 2.56 -4.45
C ILE A 26 4.12 3.16 -4.53
N ARG A 27 3.66 3.88 -3.50
CA ARG A 27 2.34 4.51 -3.49
C ARG A 27 2.15 5.52 -4.61
N GLY A 28 3.13 6.39 -4.82
CA GLY A 28 3.08 7.39 -5.90
C GLY A 28 3.00 6.73 -7.27
N ALA A 29 3.90 5.78 -7.55
CA ALA A 29 3.91 5.08 -8.84
C ALA A 29 2.64 4.23 -9.04
N PHE A 30 2.14 3.57 -7.99
CA PHE A 30 0.87 2.84 -8.04
C PHE A 30 -0.29 3.79 -8.37
N GLY A 31 -0.40 4.94 -7.71
CA GLY A 31 -1.45 5.93 -7.98
C GLY A 31 -1.41 6.50 -9.40
N HIS A 32 -0.23 6.87 -9.90
CA HIS A 32 -0.06 7.34 -11.28
C HIS A 32 -0.43 6.26 -12.31
N ALA A 33 0.05 5.03 -12.11
CA ALA A 33 -0.26 3.92 -12.98
C ALA A 33 -1.76 3.61 -12.96
N PHE A 34 -2.36 3.53 -11.78
CA PHE A 34 -3.78 3.31 -11.56
C PHE A 34 -4.61 4.36 -12.31
N LYS A 35 -4.37 5.65 -12.06
CA LYS A 35 -5.06 6.74 -12.76
C LYS A 35 -4.95 6.58 -14.26
N SER A 36 -3.75 6.27 -14.78
CA SER A 36 -3.55 6.13 -16.23
C SER A 36 -4.28 4.95 -16.87
N VAL A 37 -4.61 3.91 -16.09
CA VAL A 37 -5.32 2.72 -16.56
C VAL A 37 -6.84 2.91 -16.47
N VAL A 38 -7.35 3.45 -15.36
CA VAL A 38 -8.81 3.50 -15.11
C VAL A 38 -9.45 4.83 -15.53
N CYS A 39 -8.69 5.92 -15.60
CA CYS A 39 -9.25 7.24 -15.85
C CYS A 39 -9.50 7.44 -17.34
N ILE A 40 -10.78 7.62 -17.68
CA ILE A 40 -11.23 7.94 -19.04
C ILE A 40 -10.88 9.40 -19.39
N LEU A 41 -11.03 10.31 -18.42
CA LEU A 41 -10.84 11.77 -18.59
C LEU A 41 -9.47 12.22 -18.07
N LYS A 42 -8.39 11.73 -18.69
CA LYS A 42 -6.99 11.83 -18.17
C LYS A 42 -6.50 13.25 -17.88
N HIS A 43 -7.04 14.26 -18.57
CA HIS A 43 -6.62 15.66 -18.45
C HIS A 43 -7.54 16.52 -17.57
N GLN A 44 -8.63 15.95 -17.06
CA GLN A 44 -9.56 16.66 -16.20
C GLN A 44 -9.21 16.47 -14.72
N ALA A 45 -9.38 17.54 -13.93
CA ALA A 45 -9.27 17.50 -12.48
C ALA A 45 -10.39 16.61 -11.89
N CYS A 46 -10.09 15.84 -10.83
CA CYS A 46 -11.06 14.90 -10.26
C CYS A 46 -12.22 15.65 -9.56
N GLU A 47 -11.97 16.85 -9.08
CA GLU A 47 -12.88 17.74 -8.37
C GLU A 47 -14.06 18.18 -9.27
N THR A 48 -13.75 18.48 -10.54
CA THR A 48 -14.72 18.90 -11.56
C THR A 48 -15.22 17.75 -12.43
N CYS A 49 -14.77 16.51 -12.18
CA CYS A 49 -15.13 15.34 -12.96
C CYS A 49 -16.58 14.88 -12.67
N LEU A 50 -17.39 14.73 -13.73
CA LEU A 50 -18.77 14.27 -13.64
C LEU A 50 -18.90 12.84 -13.07
N LEU A 51 -17.86 12.01 -13.23
CA LEU A 51 -17.85 10.61 -12.78
C LEU A 51 -17.33 10.44 -11.35
N LYS A 52 -16.97 11.52 -10.63
CA LYS A 52 -16.19 11.44 -9.38
C LYS A 52 -16.80 10.55 -8.29
N SER A 53 -18.12 10.51 -8.16
CA SER A 53 -18.83 9.72 -7.13
C SER A 53 -18.77 8.21 -7.40
N GLN A 54 -18.71 7.79 -8.66
CA GLN A 54 -18.67 6.38 -9.06
C GLN A 54 -17.26 5.92 -9.47
N CYS A 55 -16.34 6.85 -9.73
CA CYS A 55 -14.99 6.56 -10.19
C CYS A 55 -14.20 5.76 -9.16
N ILE A 56 -13.71 4.59 -9.57
CA ILE A 56 -12.88 3.72 -8.73
C ILE A 56 -11.57 4.38 -8.30
N TYR A 57 -10.97 5.25 -9.13
CA TYR A 57 -9.79 6.02 -8.73
C TYR A 57 -10.11 6.94 -7.55
N THR A 58 -11.24 7.65 -7.61
CA THR A 58 -11.68 8.54 -6.52
C THR A 58 -11.94 7.76 -5.23
N LYS A 59 -12.63 6.61 -5.31
CA LYS A 59 -12.89 5.73 -4.17
C LYS A 59 -11.63 5.17 -3.51
N VAL A 60 -10.53 5.03 -4.26
CA VAL A 60 -9.27 4.45 -3.77
C VAL A 60 -8.28 5.53 -3.33
N PHE A 61 -8.10 6.60 -4.13
CA PHE A 61 -7.03 7.60 -3.96
C PHE A 61 -7.52 8.99 -3.58
N GLU A 62 -8.69 9.43 -4.03
CA GLU A 62 -9.23 10.77 -3.74
C GLU A 62 -10.49 10.65 -2.86
N THR A 63 -10.36 9.94 -1.73
CA THR A 63 -11.51 9.49 -0.92
C THR A 63 -12.37 10.64 -0.40
N HIS A 64 -11.77 11.81 -0.17
CA HIS A 64 -12.45 13.05 0.19
C HIS A 64 -13.46 13.53 -0.87
N LEU A 65 -13.29 13.13 -2.13
CA LEU A 65 -14.23 13.44 -3.23
C LEU A 65 -15.28 12.34 -3.44
N ALA A 66 -15.05 11.14 -2.92
CA ALA A 66 -15.94 9.98 -3.09
C ALA A 66 -17.10 9.98 -2.09
N GLY A 67 -16.92 10.58 -0.91
CA GLY A 67 -17.97 10.67 0.10
C GLY A 67 -17.48 11.31 1.40
N SER A 68 -18.43 11.59 2.29
CA SER A 68 -18.15 12.12 3.62
C SER A 68 -17.88 10.98 4.62
N PRO A 69 -17.07 11.22 5.66
CA PRO A 69 -16.89 10.27 6.76
C PRO A 69 -18.23 9.90 7.42
N PRO A 70 -18.38 8.67 7.95
CA PRO A 70 -19.56 8.31 8.74
C PRO A 70 -19.79 9.28 9.90
N ALA A 71 -21.05 9.61 10.17
CA ALA A 71 -21.41 10.48 11.28
C ALA A 71 -20.85 9.95 12.61
N GLY A 72 -20.21 10.82 13.39
CA GLY A 72 -19.61 10.46 14.68
C GLY A 72 -18.13 10.06 14.64
N MET A 73 -17.51 9.89 13.46
CA MET A 73 -16.06 9.70 13.35
C MET A 73 -15.29 11.02 13.33
N ARG A 74 -14.26 11.15 14.19
CA ARG A 74 -13.32 12.28 14.19
C ARG A 74 -12.20 12.08 13.15
N ILE A 75 -12.55 11.79 11.90
CA ILE A 75 -11.59 11.59 10.82
C ILE A 75 -11.84 12.67 9.75
N ALA A 76 -10.77 13.26 9.23
CA ALA A 76 -10.86 14.32 8.22
C ALA A 76 -11.46 13.81 6.90
N ASP A 77 -10.99 12.64 6.44
CA ASP A 77 -11.40 12.01 5.20
C ASP A 77 -11.67 10.52 5.41
N VAL A 78 -12.49 9.92 4.55
CA VAL A 78 -12.65 8.46 4.51
C VAL A 78 -11.27 7.82 4.28
N PRO A 79 -10.82 6.86 5.12
CA PRO A 79 -9.55 6.20 4.94
C PRO A 79 -9.45 5.51 3.57
N HIS A 80 -8.27 5.56 2.95
CA HIS A 80 -8.03 4.80 1.73
C HIS A 80 -8.27 3.30 1.99
N PRO A 81 -8.99 2.60 1.11
CA PRO A 81 -9.34 1.19 1.29
C PRO A 81 -8.16 0.25 0.97
N PHE A 82 -6.93 0.74 1.10
CA PHE A 82 -5.72 -0.05 0.88
C PHE A 82 -4.53 0.39 1.75
N VAL A 83 -3.63 -0.56 1.99
CA VAL A 83 -2.32 -0.32 2.61
C VAL A 83 -1.23 -0.97 1.75
N ILE A 84 -0.20 -0.20 1.42
CA ILE A 84 1.01 -0.75 0.78
C ILE A 84 2.00 -1.16 1.87
N ARG A 85 2.40 -2.42 1.87
CA ARG A 85 3.53 -2.93 2.64
C ARG A 85 4.78 -2.96 1.74
N PRO A 86 5.67 -1.95 1.83
CA PRO A 86 6.92 -1.99 1.08
C PRO A 86 7.84 -3.11 1.60
N PRO A 87 8.88 -3.50 0.85
CA PRO A 87 9.92 -4.34 1.42
C PRO A 87 10.66 -3.57 2.51
N LEU A 88 10.95 -4.27 3.60
CA LEU A 88 11.62 -3.70 4.78
C LEU A 88 13.13 -3.52 4.60
N THR A 89 13.68 -3.91 3.44
CA THR A 89 15.10 -3.72 3.14
C THR A 89 15.47 -2.23 3.12
N THR A 90 16.61 -1.89 3.70
CA THR A 90 17.24 -0.57 3.62
C THR A 90 18.02 -0.37 2.31
N ARG A 91 18.17 -1.42 1.49
CA ARG A 91 18.85 -1.37 0.19
C ARG A 91 18.25 -0.27 -0.68
N MET A 92 19.11 0.64 -1.17
CA MET A 92 18.70 1.76 -2.02
C MET A 92 19.04 1.54 -3.51
N ALA A 93 20.08 0.78 -3.82
CA ALA A 93 20.52 0.53 -5.19
C ALA A 93 20.18 -0.91 -5.62
N PHE A 94 19.40 -1.03 -6.69
CA PHE A 94 19.02 -2.29 -7.32
C PHE A 94 19.58 -2.29 -8.74
N LYS A 95 20.14 -3.42 -9.16
CA LYS A 95 20.62 -3.68 -10.51
C LYS A 95 19.51 -4.36 -11.32
N LYS A 96 19.63 -4.30 -12.63
CA LYS A 96 18.85 -5.18 -13.53
C LYS A 96 18.93 -6.64 -13.06
N GLY A 97 17.78 -7.31 -13.01
CA GLY A 97 17.64 -8.70 -12.58
C GLY A 97 17.31 -8.87 -11.10
N ASP A 98 17.49 -7.84 -10.26
CA ASP A 98 17.14 -7.91 -8.84
C ASP A 98 15.63 -8.09 -8.62
N ILE A 99 15.31 -8.84 -7.57
CA ILE A 99 13.93 -9.08 -7.15
C ILE A 99 13.50 -8.02 -6.14
N PHE A 100 12.26 -7.60 -6.27
CA PHE A 100 11.59 -6.65 -5.40
C PHE A 100 10.19 -7.15 -5.07
N VAL A 101 9.88 -7.28 -3.79
CA VAL A 101 8.59 -7.78 -3.30
C VAL A 101 7.91 -6.73 -2.45
N PHE A 102 6.63 -6.51 -2.68
CA PHE A 102 5.78 -5.67 -1.84
C PHE A 102 4.37 -6.24 -1.79
N SER A 103 3.57 -5.82 -0.81
CA SER A 103 2.19 -6.26 -0.70
C SER A 103 1.21 -5.10 -0.73
N LEU A 104 0.02 -5.35 -1.26
CA LEU A 104 -1.15 -4.50 -1.16
C LEU A 104 -2.19 -5.21 -0.29
N LEU A 105 -2.57 -4.57 0.80
CA LEU A 105 -3.72 -4.97 1.60
C LEU A 105 -4.92 -4.18 1.10
N LEU A 106 -6.04 -4.84 0.84
CA LEU A 106 -7.28 -4.24 0.38
C LEU A 106 -8.39 -4.45 1.39
N PHE A 107 -9.23 -3.43 1.58
CA PHE A 107 -10.29 -3.41 2.59
C PHE A 107 -11.64 -3.07 1.98
N GLY A 108 -12.67 -3.85 2.30
CA GLY A 108 -14.03 -3.64 1.80
C GLY A 108 -14.19 -4.00 0.32
N ASP A 109 -15.18 -3.39 -0.32
CA ASP A 109 -15.69 -3.80 -1.64
C ASP A 109 -14.70 -3.63 -2.79
N VAL A 110 -13.63 -2.84 -2.60
CA VAL A 110 -12.56 -2.73 -3.61
C VAL A 110 -11.88 -4.06 -3.90
N ASN A 111 -12.00 -5.05 -3.01
CA ASN A 111 -11.53 -6.40 -3.26
C ASN A 111 -12.27 -7.12 -4.40
N HIS A 112 -13.48 -6.70 -4.76
CA HIS A 112 -14.20 -7.27 -5.89
C HIS A 112 -13.83 -6.63 -7.22
N GLN A 113 -13.37 -5.38 -7.22
CA GLN A 113 -13.15 -4.62 -8.46
C GLN A 113 -11.67 -4.53 -8.80
N LEU A 114 -10.84 -4.22 -7.81
CA LEU A 114 -9.47 -3.85 -8.05
C LEU A 114 -8.56 -5.00 -8.52
N PRO A 115 -8.73 -6.26 -8.06
CA PRO A 115 -7.86 -7.33 -8.49
C PRO A 115 -7.85 -7.57 -10.00
N TYR A 116 -8.99 -7.38 -10.68
CA TYR A 116 -9.09 -7.49 -12.14
C TYR A 116 -8.24 -6.45 -12.88
N PHE A 117 -7.93 -5.31 -12.25
CA PHE A 117 -7.06 -4.28 -12.82
C PHE A 117 -5.59 -4.44 -12.43
N PHE A 118 -5.25 -5.31 -11.46
CA PHE A 118 -3.88 -5.42 -10.96
C PHE A 118 -2.87 -5.65 -12.06
N ILE A 119 -3.12 -6.63 -12.95
CA ILE A 119 -2.17 -6.95 -14.02
C ILE A 119 -1.85 -5.70 -14.83
N ARG A 120 -2.88 -5.00 -15.32
CA ARG A 120 -2.70 -3.81 -16.17
C ARG A 120 -2.09 -2.64 -15.41
N ILE A 121 -2.48 -2.42 -14.16
CA ILE A 121 -1.93 -1.35 -13.32
C ILE A 121 -0.46 -1.61 -13.01
N LEU A 122 -0.10 -2.84 -12.64
CA LEU A 122 1.27 -3.20 -12.27
C LEU A 122 2.20 -3.28 -13.49
N GLU A 123 1.72 -3.76 -14.64
CA GLU A 123 2.43 -3.64 -15.92
C GLU A 123 2.71 -2.17 -16.26
N ARG A 124 1.68 -1.32 -16.13
CA ARG A 124 1.83 0.12 -16.39
C ARG A 124 2.81 0.76 -15.41
N MET A 125 2.73 0.43 -14.13
CA MET A 125 3.64 0.89 -13.09
C MET A 125 5.08 0.47 -13.37
N GLY A 126 5.28 -0.79 -13.78
CA GLY A 126 6.59 -1.33 -14.15
C GLY A 126 7.22 -0.63 -15.36
N ASN A 127 6.39 -0.30 -16.36
CA ASN A 127 6.81 0.42 -17.57
C ASN A 127 7.13 1.90 -17.31
N LEU A 128 6.34 2.57 -16.48
CA LEU A 128 6.62 3.94 -16.01
C LEU A 128 7.87 3.99 -15.11
N GLY A 129 8.15 2.90 -14.42
CA GLY A 129 9.28 2.73 -13.52
C GLY A 129 9.10 3.43 -12.17
N ILE A 130 10.00 3.10 -11.24
CA ILE A 130 10.01 3.61 -9.86
C ILE A 130 11.37 4.15 -9.44
N GLY A 131 11.37 5.03 -8.44
CA GLY A 131 12.59 5.57 -7.84
C GLY A 131 13.09 6.86 -8.47
N LYS A 132 14.30 7.26 -8.07
CA LYS A 132 15.02 8.42 -8.61
C LYS A 132 15.42 8.14 -10.07
N LYS A 133 15.33 9.15 -10.92
CA LYS A 133 15.84 9.08 -12.30
C LYS A 133 17.35 8.90 -12.31
N ILE A 134 17.83 7.96 -13.12
CA ILE A 134 19.23 7.72 -13.46
C ILE A 134 19.31 7.84 -14.99
N ASN A 135 20.11 8.78 -15.50
CA ASN A 135 20.20 9.05 -16.95
C ASN A 135 18.80 9.22 -17.59
N ASP A 136 17.97 10.08 -16.99
CA ASP A 136 16.57 10.36 -17.37
C ASP A 136 15.59 9.19 -17.33
N ARG A 137 15.99 8.04 -16.77
CA ARG A 137 15.14 6.85 -16.66
C ARG A 137 14.91 6.46 -15.20
N THR A 138 13.68 6.12 -14.88
CA THR A 138 13.30 5.47 -13.62
C THR A 138 13.55 3.97 -13.71
N GLY A 139 13.65 3.29 -12.56
CA GLY A 139 13.86 1.85 -12.49
C GLY A 139 12.64 1.09 -12.99
N ARG A 140 12.70 0.51 -14.18
CA ARG A 140 11.62 -0.31 -14.74
C ARG A 140 11.64 -1.71 -14.17
N PHE A 141 10.48 -2.33 -14.07
CA PHE A 141 10.36 -3.71 -13.59
C PHE A 141 9.22 -4.44 -14.30
N THR A 142 9.24 -5.77 -14.23
CA THR A 142 8.12 -6.64 -14.61
C THR A 142 7.59 -7.33 -13.37
N MET A 143 6.30 -7.66 -13.38
CA MET A 143 5.65 -8.46 -12.35
C MET A 143 5.75 -9.93 -12.75
N GLU A 144 6.39 -10.76 -11.93
CA GLU A 144 6.54 -12.20 -12.18
C GLU A 144 5.32 -12.96 -11.68
N THR A 145 4.92 -12.71 -10.43
CA THR A 145 3.79 -13.40 -9.80
C THR A 145 3.02 -12.48 -8.88
N VAL A 146 1.74 -12.81 -8.70
CA VAL A 146 0.90 -12.28 -7.62
C VAL A 146 0.44 -13.46 -6.77
N SER A 147 0.62 -13.38 -5.46
CA SER A 147 0.05 -14.33 -4.53
C SER A 147 -1.02 -13.69 -3.65
N HIS A 148 -2.07 -14.46 -3.35
CA HIS A 148 -3.12 -14.11 -2.41
C HIS A 148 -3.19 -15.21 -1.35
N ASN A 149 -3.04 -14.85 -0.07
CA ASN A 149 -3.05 -15.80 1.05
C ASN A 149 -2.11 -17.02 0.86
N GLY A 150 -0.93 -16.79 0.26
CA GLY A 150 0.08 -17.83 0.01
C GLY A 150 -0.14 -18.67 -1.25
N ARG A 151 -1.25 -18.48 -1.97
CA ARG A 151 -1.51 -19.14 -3.27
C ARG A 151 -1.18 -18.19 -4.42
N ILE A 152 -0.56 -18.68 -5.48
CA ILE A 152 -0.31 -17.88 -6.69
C ILE A 152 -1.63 -17.70 -7.44
N VAL A 153 -2.06 -16.44 -7.58
CA VAL A 153 -3.29 -16.05 -8.30
C VAL A 153 -2.99 -15.50 -9.70
N TYR A 154 -1.72 -15.23 -10.00
CA TYR A 154 -1.25 -14.83 -11.33
C TYR A 154 0.22 -15.22 -11.51
N SER A 155 0.58 -15.70 -12.69
CA SER A 155 1.97 -15.80 -13.13
C SER A 155 2.16 -15.12 -14.48
N GLN A 156 3.38 -14.63 -14.72
CA GLN A 156 3.76 -14.04 -16.00
C GLN A 156 3.74 -15.07 -17.14
N GLU A 157 3.94 -16.36 -16.83
CA GLU A 157 3.98 -17.46 -17.81
C GLU A 157 2.61 -17.74 -18.41
N ASP A 158 1.57 -17.79 -17.57
CA ASP A 158 0.21 -18.09 -18.04
C ASP A 158 -0.64 -16.85 -18.30
N GLN A 159 -0.20 -15.70 -17.80
CA GLN A 159 -0.88 -14.40 -17.86
C GLN A 159 -2.36 -14.45 -17.43
N LYS A 160 -2.72 -15.43 -16.59
CA LYS A 160 -4.09 -15.67 -16.16
C LYS A 160 -4.26 -15.28 -14.70
N LEU A 161 -5.22 -14.39 -14.48
CA LEU A 161 -5.68 -14.06 -13.14
C LEU A 161 -6.70 -15.11 -12.69
N ARG A 162 -6.43 -15.75 -11.56
CA ARG A 162 -7.34 -16.69 -10.88
C ARG A 162 -7.66 -16.13 -9.52
N MET A 163 -8.80 -15.45 -9.42
CA MET A 163 -9.29 -14.93 -8.15
C MET A 163 -10.17 -15.98 -7.46
N ASP A 164 -9.97 -16.12 -6.17
CA ASP A 164 -10.86 -16.91 -5.31
C ASP A 164 -12.05 -16.01 -4.93
N GLU A 165 -13.27 -16.55 -4.94
CA GLU A 165 -14.46 -15.78 -4.52
C GLU A 165 -14.50 -15.61 -2.98
N ASP A 166 -13.88 -16.54 -2.26
CA ASP A 166 -13.86 -16.57 -0.80
C ASP A 166 -12.81 -15.60 -0.22
N LEU A 167 -13.19 -14.32 -0.15
CA LEU A 167 -12.43 -13.31 0.56
C LEU A 167 -12.68 -13.38 2.07
N PRO A 168 -11.62 -13.50 2.90
CA PRO A 168 -11.79 -13.53 4.33
C PRO A 168 -12.38 -12.21 4.85
N ARG A 169 -13.19 -12.31 5.89
CA ARG A 169 -13.71 -11.15 6.61
C ARG A 169 -12.84 -10.90 7.83
N LEU A 170 -12.22 -9.72 7.87
CA LEU A 170 -11.59 -9.21 9.07
C LEU A 170 -12.67 -8.88 10.10
N THR A 171 -12.60 -9.55 11.24
CA THR A 171 -13.46 -9.36 12.41
C THR A 171 -12.59 -9.02 13.62
N LEU A 172 -13.09 -8.14 14.49
CA LEU A 172 -12.45 -7.88 15.77
C LEU A 172 -12.88 -9.00 16.73
N SER A 173 -11.93 -9.80 17.16
CA SER A 173 -12.15 -10.78 18.23
C SER A 173 -12.23 -10.04 19.56
N THR A 174 -13.15 -10.44 20.43
CA THR A 174 -13.09 -10.03 21.84
C THR A 174 -11.78 -10.55 22.45
N PRO A 175 -11.03 -9.70 23.17
CA PRO A 175 -9.86 -10.18 23.90
C PRO A 175 -10.27 -11.29 24.88
N PRO A 176 -9.47 -12.34 25.07
CA PRO A 176 -9.78 -13.36 26.05
C PRO A 176 -9.88 -12.74 27.46
N GLU A 177 -10.90 -13.14 28.25
CA GLU A 177 -11.17 -12.63 29.62
C GLU A 177 -9.97 -12.76 30.56
N LYS A 178 -9.03 -13.67 30.27
CA LYS A 178 -7.77 -13.89 30.99
C LYS A 178 -6.58 -13.13 30.40
N ALA A 179 -6.80 -11.97 29.77
CA ALA A 179 -5.71 -11.04 29.52
C ALA A 179 -5.20 -10.58 30.90
N ASN A 180 -4.12 -11.21 31.37
CA ASN A 180 -3.45 -10.89 32.63
C ASN A 180 -3.43 -9.38 32.85
N SER A 181 -3.76 -8.94 34.06
CA SER A 181 -3.84 -7.56 34.55
C SER A 181 -2.54 -6.74 34.45
N ARG A 182 -1.54 -7.21 33.69
CA ARG A 182 -0.39 -6.45 33.24
C ARG A 182 -0.78 -5.68 31.99
N ASN A 183 -1.35 -4.49 32.20
CA ASN A 183 -1.81 -3.55 31.15
C ASN A 183 -0.64 -2.90 30.37
N ARG A 184 0.32 -3.69 29.89
CA ARG A 184 1.46 -3.20 29.08
C ARG A 184 1.38 -3.82 27.70
N VAL A 185 1.23 -2.97 26.69
CA VAL A 185 1.31 -3.36 25.28
C VAL A 185 2.61 -2.78 24.73
N MET A 186 3.48 -3.65 24.21
CA MET A 186 4.65 -3.21 23.47
C MET A 186 4.27 -3.08 21.99
N ILE A 187 4.47 -1.88 21.44
CA ILE A 187 4.21 -1.60 20.02
C ILE A 187 5.55 -1.43 19.32
N GLN A 188 5.87 -2.36 18.42
CA GLN A 188 7.07 -2.25 17.60
C GLN A 188 6.72 -1.62 16.25
N LEU A 189 7.39 -0.51 15.93
CA LEU A 189 7.20 0.22 14.69
C LEU A 189 8.21 -0.24 13.64
N ASN A 190 7.81 -1.19 12.79
CA ASN A 190 8.66 -1.72 11.73
C ASN A 190 8.81 -0.75 10.53
N THR A 191 8.05 0.34 10.53
CA THR A 191 8.12 1.43 9.56
C THR A 191 7.94 2.76 10.28
N PRO A 192 8.49 3.88 9.76
CA PRO A 192 8.30 5.19 10.37
C PRO A 192 6.83 5.53 10.57
N LEU A 193 6.47 5.90 11.81
CA LEU A 193 5.13 6.38 12.16
C LEU A 193 5.10 7.90 12.12
N ARG A 194 4.11 8.46 11.42
CA ARG A 194 3.81 9.89 11.44
C ARG A 194 2.41 10.11 12.01
N LEU A 195 2.34 10.79 13.14
CA LEU A 195 1.08 11.22 13.74
C LEU A 195 0.83 12.70 13.38
N LYS A 196 -0.39 13.03 12.96
CA LYS A 196 -0.84 14.41 12.74
C LYS A 196 -1.84 14.76 13.83
N PHE A 197 -1.64 15.91 14.47
CA PHE A 197 -2.54 16.44 15.49
C PHE A 197 -3.20 17.72 14.99
N LYS A 198 -4.44 17.96 15.42
CA LYS A 198 -5.27 19.08 14.94
C LYS A 198 -5.09 20.37 15.76
N THR A 199 -4.10 20.43 16.67
CA THR A 199 -3.89 21.54 17.62
C THR A 199 -2.39 21.86 17.78
N ASP A 200 -2.08 23.13 18.07
CA ASP A 200 -0.73 23.64 18.37
C ASP A 200 -0.15 23.16 19.73
N MET A 201 -0.91 22.38 20.49
CA MET A 201 -0.43 21.76 21.74
C MET A 201 -0.08 20.28 21.53
N PRO A 202 1.07 19.81 22.06
CA PRO A 202 1.38 18.39 22.07
C PRO A 202 0.31 17.62 22.87
N PRO A 203 -0.18 16.48 22.37
CA PRO A 203 -1.21 15.72 23.07
C PRO A 203 -0.68 15.16 24.39
N SER A 204 -1.42 15.35 25.48
CA SER A 204 -1.28 14.52 26.67
C SER A 204 -1.86 13.14 26.36
N PHE A 205 -1.00 12.17 26.06
CA PHE A 205 -1.42 10.78 26.03
C PHE A 205 -1.60 10.26 27.47
N PRO A 206 -2.63 9.45 27.76
CA PRO A 206 -2.76 8.75 29.04
C PRO A 206 -1.74 7.59 29.19
N PHE A 207 -0.79 7.47 28.27
CA PHE A 207 0.26 6.45 28.24
C PHE A 207 1.57 7.09 27.77
N ILE A 208 2.67 6.71 28.40
CA ILE A 208 4.02 7.20 28.09
C ILE A 208 4.51 6.49 26.82
N PHE A 209 4.78 7.25 25.77
CA PHE A 209 5.50 6.75 24.60
C PHE A 209 7.00 6.77 24.92
N SER A 210 7.56 5.66 25.39
CA SER A 210 9.02 5.49 25.44
C SER A 210 9.49 5.00 24.07
N GLN A 211 9.99 5.91 23.25
CA GLN A 211 10.64 5.54 21.99
C GLN A 211 12.10 5.17 22.29
N GLU A 212 12.37 3.89 22.52
CA GLU A 212 13.74 3.38 22.43
C GLU A 212 14.09 3.23 20.95
N LEU A 213 14.98 4.09 20.46
CA LEU A 213 15.62 3.92 19.15
C LEU A 213 16.60 2.74 19.26
N CYS A 214 16.10 1.52 19.13
CA CYS A 214 16.93 0.36 18.85
C CYS A 214 17.46 0.49 17.43
N PHE A 215 18.61 1.13 17.27
CA PHE A 215 19.46 0.88 16.12
C PHE A 215 19.87 -0.58 16.20
N ALA A 216 19.31 -1.43 15.34
CA ALA A 216 19.83 -2.76 15.12
C ALA A 216 21.24 -2.62 14.52
N GLY A 217 22.23 -2.50 15.40
CA GLY A 217 23.62 -2.71 15.07
C GLY A 217 23.77 -4.14 14.60
N SER A 218 24.37 -4.29 13.42
CA SER A 218 24.91 -5.55 12.93
C SER A 218 25.72 -6.22 14.05
N PRO A 219 25.57 -7.54 14.31
CA PRO A 219 26.56 -8.22 15.14
C PRO A 219 27.91 -8.18 14.42
N PRO A 220 29.01 -7.89 15.12
CA PRO A 220 30.35 -8.04 14.57
C PRO A 220 30.70 -9.54 14.53
N TYR A 221 31.19 -9.96 13.37
CA TYR A 221 31.80 -11.25 13.01
C TYR A 221 30.88 -12.45 12.83
#